data_AF-A0AAF0XUU5-F1
#
_entry.id   AF-A0AAF0XUU5-F1
#
_cell.length_a   1.000
_cell.length_b   1.000
_cell.length_c   1.000
_cell.angle_alpha   90.00
_cell.angle_beta   90.00
_cell.angle_gamma   90.00
#
_symmetry.space_group_name_H-M   'P 1'
#
loop_
_entity.id
_entity.type
_entity.pdbx_description
1 polymer ?
#
loop_
_entity_poly.entity_id
_entity_poly.type
_entity_poly.pdbx_seq_one_letter_code
_entity_poly.pdbx_strand_id
1 'polypeptide(L)'
;MYLGLPKTVSSNRWGTFRYVKEKIWNRLQSWKGLTVSRTGKEILIKSVIQSIPSYVAVLINKFWWFSDVDKSKGIRWMSWKNMCHPKKYGGMGFKRIREFNLAMLCKQAWRILTDPNSFIAGFLKARYFPNSNFEEVGLGNNPSYVWRSILAS
;
A
#
# COMPACT_ATOMS: atom_id res chain seq x y z
N MET A 1 20.11 3.76 20.03
CA MET A 1 18.71 3.94 19.60
C MET A 1 18.56 5.32 18.99
N TYR A 2 18.18 5.44 17.72
CA TYR A 2 17.77 6.71 17.10
C TYR A 2 16.65 6.39 16.12
N LEU A 3 15.48 7.02 16.30
CA LEU A 3 14.31 6.99 15.41
C LEU A 3 13.52 5.68 15.20
N GLY A 4 13.52 4.74 16.14
CA GLY A 4 12.48 3.69 16.20
C GLY A 4 12.36 2.76 14.98
N LEU A 5 13.34 2.75 14.08
CA LEU A 5 13.40 1.84 12.93
C LEU A 5 14.45 0.75 13.23
N PRO A 6 14.11 -0.55 13.10
CA PRO A 6 15.09 -1.60 13.25
C PRO A 6 16.16 -1.47 12.16
N LYS A 7 17.40 -1.23 12.62
CA LYS A 7 18.64 -1.25 11.83
C LYS A 7 19.00 -2.70 11.51
N THR A 8 18.35 -3.29 10.52
CA THR A 8 18.91 -4.37 9.67
C THR A 8 17.87 -4.70 8.62
N VAL A 9 18.08 -4.21 7.40
CA VAL A 9 17.44 -4.78 6.21
C VAL A 9 18.21 -6.06 5.88
N SER A 10 18.01 -7.11 6.69
CA SER A 10 18.49 -8.46 6.37
C SER A 10 17.29 -9.40 6.29
N SER A 11 17.05 -9.85 5.06
CA SER A 11 16.33 -11.07 4.65
C SER A 11 14.89 -11.34 5.10
N ASN A 12 14.29 -10.59 6.03
CA ASN A 12 12.91 -10.89 6.44
C ASN A 12 11.89 -9.98 5.74
N ARG A 13 11.58 -10.33 4.48
CA ARG A 13 10.56 -9.68 3.63
C ARG A 13 9.22 -9.45 4.36
N TRP A 14 8.90 -10.27 5.35
CA TRP A 14 7.66 -10.20 6.14
C TRP A 14 7.72 -9.24 7.33
N GLY A 15 8.92 -8.93 7.84
CA GLY A 15 9.09 -8.11 9.06
C GLY A 15 8.74 -6.64 8.86
N THR A 16 9.12 -6.04 7.73
CA THR A 16 8.81 -4.63 7.44
C THR A 16 7.31 -4.39 7.24
N PHE A 17 6.60 -5.35 6.64
CA PHE A 17 5.15 -5.27 6.47
C PHE A 17 4.37 -5.66 7.71
N ARG A 18 4.99 -6.38 8.66
CA ARG A 18 4.36 -6.75 9.93
C ARG A 18 3.96 -5.50 10.72
N TYR A 19 4.82 -4.50 10.80
CA TYR A 19 4.50 -3.23 11.46
C TYR A 19 3.29 -2.52 10.84
N VAL A 20 3.25 -2.44 9.50
CA VAL A 20 2.13 -1.83 8.77
C VAL A 20 0.84 -2.63 8.98
N LYS A 21 0.94 -3.95 8.92
CA LYS A 21 -0.15 -4.88 9.16
C LYS A 21 -0.71 -4.71 10.58
N GLU A 22 0.15 -4.68 11.60
CA GLU A 22 -0.23 -4.51 13.01
C GLU A 22 -0.85 -3.13 13.25
N LYS A 23 -0.32 -2.07 12.65
CA LYS A 23 -0.89 -0.72 12.78
C LYS A 23 -2.30 -0.62 12.20
N ILE A 24 -2.53 -1.23 11.04
CA ILE A 24 -3.88 -1.32 10.43
C ILE A 24 -4.78 -2.20 11.28
N TRP A 25 -4.28 -3.35 11.73
CA TRP A 25 -5.02 -4.27 12.59
C TRP A 25 -5.49 -3.60 13.87
N ASN A 26 -4.62 -2.85 14.54
CA ASN A 26 -4.96 -2.10 15.74
C ASN A 26 -6.04 -1.05 15.46
N ARG A 27 -5.97 -0.33 14.33
CA ARG A 27 -7.04 0.60 13.92
C ARG A 27 -8.37 -0.11 13.67
N LEU A 28 -8.35 -1.25 12.99
CA LEU A 28 -9.55 -2.05 12.73
C LEU A 28 -10.17 -2.56 14.04
N GLN A 29 -9.35 -2.99 15.00
CA GLN A 29 -9.80 -3.41 16.34
C GLN A 29 -10.34 -2.21 17.14
N SER A 30 -9.72 -1.03 17.06
CA SER A 30 -10.29 0.18 17.68
C SER A 30 -11.67 0.53 17.11
N TRP A 31 -11.88 0.34 15.81
CA TRP A 31 -13.19 0.56 15.18
C TRP A 31 -14.21 -0.54 15.46
N LYS A 32 -13.78 -1.73 15.91
CA LYS A 32 -14.70 -2.78 16.38
C LYS A 32 -15.44 -2.37 17.65
N GLY A 33 -14.78 -1.62 18.54
CA GLY A 33 -15.39 -1.12 19.78
C GLY A 33 -16.51 -0.09 19.55
N LEU A 34 -16.55 0.50 18.35
CA LEU A 34 -17.62 1.36 17.89
C LEU A 34 -18.51 0.51 16.99
N THR A 35 -19.80 0.36 17.27
CA THR A 35 -20.73 -0.39 16.41
C THR A 35 -20.95 0.35 15.08
N VAL A 36 -20.00 0.26 14.16
CA VAL A 36 -20.02 1.04 12.91
C VAL A 36 -21.03 0.46 11.92
N SER A 37 -21.94 1.30 11.45
CA SER A 37 -22.89 0.98 10.37
C SER A 37 -22.19 0.60 9.07
N ARG A 38 -22.89 -0.09 8.16
CA ARG A 38 -22.32 -0.52 6.87
C ARG A 38 -21.81 0.66 6.03
N THR A 39 -22.54 1.77 6.06
CA THR A 39 -22.16 3.05 5.43
C THR A 39 -20.93 3.66 6.10
N GLY A 40 -20.85 3.64 7.44
CA GLY A 40 -19.68 4.10 8.17
C GLY A 40 -18.42 3.29 7.83
N LYS A 41 -18.54 1.96 7.69
CA LYS A 41 -17.44 1.10 7.22
C LYS A 41 -16.99 1.48 5.81
N GLU A 42 -17.92 1.82 4.90
CA GLU A 42 -17.57 2.21 3.53
C GLU A 42 -16.72 3.48 3.52
N ILE A 43 -17.13 4.48 4.31
CA ILE A 43 -16.43 5.76 4.44
C ILE A 43 -15.05 5.56 5.05
N LEU A 44 -14.94 4.83 6.17
CA LEU A 44 -13.66 4.55 6.84
C LEU A 44 -12.67 3.81 5.94
N ILE A 45 -13.16 2.83 5.16
CA ILE A 45 -12.31 2.12 4.20
C ILE A 45 -11.80 3.07 3.12
N LYS A 46 -12.68 3.91 2.57
CA LYS A 46 -12.33 4.86 1.50
C LYS A 46 -11.40 5.98 1.97
N SER A 47 -11.55 6.48 3.20
CA SER A 47 -10.75 7.61 3.70
C SER A 47 -9.42 7.18 4.32
N VAL A 48 -9.43 6.14 5.16
CA VAL A 48 -8.27 5.79 5.99
C VAL A 48 -7.51 4.58 5.46
N ILE A 49 -8.20 3.59 4.91
CA ILE A 49 -7.55 2.34 4.49
C ILE A 49 -7.02 2.46 3.07
N GLN A 50 -7.75 3.13 2.15
CA GLN A 50 -7.26 3.39 0.80
C GLN A 50 -6.08 4.37 0.74
N SER A 51 -5.77 5.07 1.84
CA SER A 51 -4.58 5.94 1.95
C SER A 51 -3.33 5.21 2.47
N ILE A 52 -3.46 3.97 2.94
CA ILE A 52 -2.34 3.15 3.46
C ILE A 52 -1.90 2.16 2.36
N PRO A 53 -0.60 1.78 2.26
CA PRO A 53 -0.12 0.87 1.23
C PRO A 53 -0.99 -0.37 1.10
N SER A 54 -1.42 -0.59 -0.13
CA SER A 54 -2.58 -1.39 -0.54
C SER A 54 -2.40 -2.91 -0.37
N TYR A 55 -1.30 -3.35 0.25
CA TYR A 55 -0.91 -4.74 0.48
C TYR A 55 -1.79 -5.50 1.48
N VAL A 56 -2.84 -4.86 2.03
CA VAL A 56 -3.62 -5.41 3.15
C VAL A 56 -5.05 -5.79 2.73
N ALA A 57 -5.28 -5.97 1.41
CA ALA A 57 -6.54 -6.40 0.79
C ALA A 57 -7.33 -7.43 1.62
N VAL A 58 -6.61 -8.42 2.12
CA VAL A 58 -7.15 -9.56 2.85
C VAL A 58 -7.79 -9.13 4.17
N LEU A 59 -7.19 -8.21 4.92
CA LEU A 59 -7.75 -7.74 6.18
C LEU A 59 -8.92 -6.79 5.95
N ILE A 60 -8.88 -6.00 4.88
CA ILE A 60 -9.98 -5.07 4.53
C ILE A 60 -11.20 -5.87 4.10
N ASN A 61 -11.01 -6.90 3.28
CA ASN A 61 -12.07 -7.80 2.88
C ASN A 61 -12.65 -8.54 4.09
N LYS A 62 -11.81 -8.96 5.05
CA LYS A 62 -12.29 -9.52 6.32
C LYS A 62 -13.10 -8.50 7.13
N PHE A 63 -12.59 -7.30 7.36
CA PHE A 63 -13.30 -6.26 8.11
C PHE A 63 -14.64 -5.86 7.48
N TRP A 64 -14.73 -5.91 6.15
CA TRP A 64 -15.96 -5.60 5.43
C TRP A 64 -17.07 -6.64 5.70
N TRP A 65 -16.74 -7.92 5.57
CA TRP A 65 -17.72 -9.02 5.68
C TRP A 65 -17.96 -9.49 7.11
N PHE A 66 -16.99 -9.30 8.00
CA PHE A 66 -17.07 -9.77 9.38
C PHE A 66 -17.12 -8.59 10.34
N SER A 67 -18.09 -8.60 11.25
CA SER A 67 -18.13 -7.66 12.39
C SER A 67 -17.13 -8.05 13.48
N ASP A 68 -16.72 -9.32 13.51
CA ASP A 68 -15.66 -9.81 14.39
C ASP A 68 -14.55 -10.41 13.53
N VAL A 69 -13.37 -9.77 13.52
CA VAL A 69 -12.26 -10.17 12.62
C VAL A 69 -11.57 -11.44 13.12
N ASP A 70 -11.71 -11.76 14.42
CA ASP A 70 -11.13 -12.93 15.09
C ASP A 70 -12.03 -14.16 14.97
N LYS A 71 -13.34 -13.99 15.17
CA LYS A 71 -14.32 -15.03 14.88
C LYS A 71 -14.61 -15.00 13.39
N SER A 72 -13.88 -15.82 12.62
CA SER A 72 -14.03 -16.00 11.17
C SER A 72 -15.38 -16.60 10.73
N LYS A 73 -16.48 -16.28 11.42
CA LYS A 73 -17.84 -16.75 11.16
C LYS A 73 -18.61 -15.68 10.41
N GLY A 74 -18.94 -15.97 9.15
CA GLY A 74 -19.63 -15.06 8.24
C GLY A 74 -19.38 -15.42 6.77
N ILE A 75 -20.30 -14.99 5.91
CA ILE A 75 -20.26 -15.29 4.48
C ILE A 75 -19.60 -14.13 3.74
N ARG A 76 -18.57 -14.43 2.93
CA ARG A 76 -18.01 -13.48 1.97
C ARG A 76 -18.87 -13.51 0.72
N TRP A 77 -19.81 -12.57 0.59
CA TRP A 77 -20.75 -12.53 -0.54
C TRP A 77 -20.11 -12.08 -1.85
N MET A 78 -18.95 -11.41 -1.80
CA MET A 78 -18.29 -10.91 -3.00
C MET A 78 -16.77 -10.84 -2.84
N SER A 79 -16.06 -11.15 -3.92
CA SER A 79 -14.59 -11.01 -3.97
C SER A 79 -14.18 -9.53 -3.92
N TRP A 80 -12.98 -9.24 -3.39
CA TRP A 80 -12.47 -7.86 -3.38
C TRP A 80 -12.37 -7.25 -4.78
N LYS A 81 -12.01 -8.07 -5.79
CA LYS A 81 -11.96 -7.67 -7.20
C LYS A 81 -13.33 -7.17 -7.67
N ASN A 82 -14.40 -7.89 -7.31
CA ASN A 82 -15.75 -7.53 -7.71
C ASN A 82 -16.25 -6.28 -6.95
N MET A 83 -15.89 -6.14 -5.67
CA MET A 83 -16.19 -4.93 -4.89
C MET A 83 -15.50 -3.67 -5.41
N CYS A 84 -14.40 -3.80 -6.16
CA CYS A 84 -13.72 -2.67 -6.79
C CYS A 84 -14.47 -2.09 -8.00
N HIS A 85 -15.45 -2.80 -8.58
CA HIS A 85 -16.23 -2.23 -9.68
C HIS A 85 -17.07 -1.03 -9.21
N PRO A 86 -17.34 -0.05 -10.08
CA PRO A 86 -18.28 1.03 -9.79
C PRO A 86 -19.65 0.52 -9.33
N LYS A 87 -20.35 1.30 -8.49
CA LYS A 87 -21.71 0.97 -8.01
C LYS A 87 -22.69 0.69 -9.15
N LYS A 88 -22.55 1.40 -10.28
CA LYS A 88 -23.34 1.16 -11.51
C LYS A 88 -23.21 -0.24 -12.11
N TYR A 89 -22.15 -0.98 -11.78
CA TYR A 89 -21.90 -2.35 -12.25
C TYR A 89 -21.96 -3.38 -11.11
N GLY A 90 -22.65 -3.06 -10.00
CA GLY A 90 -22.84 -3.99 -8.89
C GLY A 90 -21.65 -4.11 -7.92
N GLY A 91 -20.63 -3.27 -8.05
CA GLY A 91 -19.53 -3.17 -7.08
C GLY A 91 -19.74 -2.05 -6.03
N MET A 92 -18.70 -1.69 -5.29
CA MET A 92 -18.73 -0.62 -4.27
C MET A 92 -17.85 0.60 -4.61
N GLY A 93 -17.15 0.54 -5.74
CA GLY A 93 -16.20 1.57 -6.17
C GLY A 93 -14.97 1.62 -5.28
N PHE A 94 -14.55 0.50 -4.70
CA PHE A 94 -13.24 0.45 -4.03
C PHE A 94 -12.11 0.48 -5.06
N LYS A 95 -10.95 1.05 -4.68
CA LYS A 95 -9.80 1.10 -5.58
C LYS A 95 -9.17 -0.27 -5.74
N ARG A 96 -8.84 -0.65 -6.98
CA ARG A 96 -8.00 -1.83 -7.23
C ARG A 96 -6.59 -1.56 -6.75
N ILE A 97 -6.14 -2.45 -5.88
CA ILE A 97 -4.88 -2.34 -5.14
C ILE A 97 -3.67 -2.27 -6.06
N ARG A 98 -3.66 -3.11 -7.10
CA ARG A 98 -2.57 -3.17 -8.09
C ARG A 98 -2.47 -1.86 -8.86
N GLU A 99 -3.60 -1.38 -9.41
CA GLU A 99 -3.66 -0.13 -10.18
C GLU A 99 -3.29 1.07 -9.32
N PHE A 100 -3.76 1.12 -8.07
CA PHE A 100 -3.43 2.19 -7.15
C PHE A 100 -1.95 2.17 -6.75
N ASN A 101 -1.35 1.00 -6.55
CA ASN A 101 0.08 0.89 -6.28
C ASN A 101 0.92 1.34 -7.49
N LEU A 102 0.52 0.92 -8.69
CA LEU A 102 1.16 1.32 -9.93
C LEU A 102 1.09 2.84 -10.11
N ALA A 103 -0.08 3.45 -9.92
CA ALA A 103 -0.24 4.90 -9.94
C ALA A 103 0.62 5.63 -8.88
N MET A 104 0.76 5.07 -7.68
CA MET A 104 1.65 5.62 -6.65
C MET A 104 3.13 5.52 -7.05
N LEU A 105 3.55 4.41 -7.66
CA LEU A 105 4.89 4.25 -8.19
C LEU A 105 5.17 5.23 -9.34
N CYS A 106 4.25 5.37 -10.30
CA CYS A 106 4.37 6.38 -11.36
C CYS A 106 4.43 7.80 -10.78
N LYS A 107 3.65 8.10 -9.74
CA LYS A 107 3.73 9.40 -9.06
C LYS A 107 5.08 9.63 -8.38
N GLN A 108 5.69 8.58 -7.82
CA GLN A 108 7.04 8.66 -7.25
C GLN A 108 8.09 8.84 -8.36
N ALA A 109 7.99 8.08 -9.46
CA ALA A 109 8.84 8.22 -10.63
C ALA A 109 8.76 9.64 -11.22
N TRP A 110 7.55 10.16 -11.40
CA TRP A 110 7.31 11.51 -11.87
C TRP A 110 7.94 12.57 -10.97
N ARG A 111 7.82 12.41 -9.64
CA ARG A 111 8.46 13.34 -8.68
C ARG A 111 9.99 13.34 -8.80
N ILE A 112 10.60 12.18 -9.07
CA ILE A 112 12.05 12.08 -9.29
C ILE A 112 12.45 12.85 -10.56
N LEU A 113 11.62 12.81 -11.60
CA LEU A 113 11.85 13.53 -12.86
C LEU A 113 11.62 15.04 -12.74
N THR A 114 10.54 15.47 -12.08
CA THR A 114 10.17 16.89 -12.02
C THR A 114 10.87 17.67 -10.92
N ASP A 115 11.28 17.02 -9.84
CA ASP A 115 11.95 17.67 -8.71
C ASP A 115 13.28 16.95 -8.37
N PRO A 116 14.32 17.17 -9.20
CA PRO A 116 15.63 16.54 -9.00
C PRO A 116 16.34 17.02 -7.72
N ASN A 117 15.90 18.15 -7.14
CA ASN A 117 16.46 18.70 -5.91
C ASN A 117 15.84 18.09 -4.64
N SER A 118 14.78 17.28 -4.78
CA SER A 118 14.23 16.52 -3.66
C SER A 118 15.29 15.59 -3.06
N PHE A 119 15.37 15.49 -1.73
CA PHE A 119 16.30 14.59 -1.05
C PHE A 119 16.19 13.14 -1.54
N ILE A 120 14.97 12.69 -1.88
CA ILE A 120 14.73 11.34 -2.41
C ILE A 120 15.29 11.21 -3.83
N ALA A 121 15.11 12.22 -4.68
CA ALA A 121 15.65 12.24 -6.03
C ALA A 121 17.17 12.27 -6.02
N GLY A 122 17.78 13.13 -5.18
CA GLY A 122 19.23 13.19 -4.98
C GLY A 122 19.82 11.89 -4.43
N PHE A 123 19.17 11.27 -3.43
CA PHE A 123 19.58 9.97 -2.90
C PHE A 123 19.50 8.86 -3.95
N LEU A 124 18.42 8.81 -4.73
CA LEU A 124 18.25 7.81 -5.79
C LEU A 124 19.24 8.02 -6.94
N LYS A 125 19.49 9.27 -7.33
CA LYS A 125 20.52 9.63 -8.31
C LYS A 125 21.91 9.18 -7.83
N ALA A 126 22.30 9.57 -6.62
CA ALA A 126 23.59 9.18 -6.04
C ALA A 126 23.77 7.65 -5.94
N ARG A 127 22.68 6.91 -5.74
CA ARG A 127 22.72 5.46 -5.55
C ARG A 127 22.65 4.65 -6.85
N TYR A 128 21.84 5.07 -7.81
CA TYR A 128 21.51 4.25 -8.98
C TYR A 128 21.99 4.84 -10.31
N PHE A 129 22.20 6.15 -10.38
CA PHE A 129 22.61 6.83 -11.60
C PHE A 129 23.44 8.09 -11.30
N PRO A 130 24.62 7.94 -10.67
CA PRO A 130 25.42 9.09 -10.24
C PRO A 130 25.94 9.92 -11.42
N ASN A 131 26.22 9.28 -12.55
CA ASN A 131 26.85 9.89 -13.73
C ASN A 131 25.97 9.84 -14.99
N SER A 132 24.72 9.39 -14.89
CA SER A 132 23.81 9.22 -16.03
C SER A 132 22.44 9.86 -15.76
N ASN A 133 21.65 10.04 -16.82
CA ASN A 133 20.27 10.54 -16.72
C ASN A 133 19.30 9.38 -16.47
N PHE A 134 18.16 9.65 -15.83
CA PHE A 134 17.17 8.64 -15.44
C PHE A 134 16.73 7.73 -16.62
N GLU A 135 16.71 8.26 -17.84
CA GLU A 135 16.27 7.57 -19.07
C GLU A 135 17.28 6.53 -19.58
N GLU A 136 18.56 6.67 -19.24
CA GLU A 136 19.64 5.77 -19.71
C GLU A 136 19.94 4.65 -18.70
N VAL A 137 19.19 4.58 -17.60
CA VAL A 137 19.53 3.77 -16.44
C VAL A 137 18.84 2.41 -16.51
N GLY A 138 19.63 1.38 -16.83
CA GLY A 138 19.24 -0.01 -16.66
C GLY A 138 19.12 -0.43 -15.18
N LEU A 139 18.58 -1.62 -14.94
CA LEU A 139 18.36 -2.19 -13.60
C LEU A 139 19.64 -2.27 -12.72
N GLY A 140 20.84 -2.29 -13.30
CA GLY A 140 22.11 -2.38 -12.57
C GLY A 140 22.29 -3.69 -11.78
N ASN A 141 23.39 -3.82 -11.02
CA ASN A 141 23.77 -5.09 -10.37
C ASN A 141 23.03 -5.39 -9.05
N ASN A 142 22.46 -4.39 -8.35
CA ASN A 142 21.70 -4.63 -7.11
C ASN A 142 20.56 -3.62 -6.87
N PRO A 143 19.52 -3.62 -7.73
CA PRO A 143 18.41 -2.69 -7.61
C PRO A 143 17.54 -3.04 -6.40
N SER A 144 17.20 -2.02 -5.59
CA SER A 144 16.23 -2.17 -4.51
C SER A 144 14.85 -2.50 -5.08
N TYR A 145 13.98 -3.11 -4.30
CA TYR A 145 12.63 -3.47 -4.74
C TYR A 145 11.83 -2.27 -5.28
N VAL A 146 11.99 -1.10 -4.63
CA VAL A 146 11.37 0.16 -5.06
C VAL A 146 11.92 0.60 -6.40
N TRP A 147 13.25 0.56 -6.58
CA TRP A 147 13.91 0.91 -7.85
C TRP A 147 13.50 -0.01 -9.00
N ARG A 148 13.43 -1.33 -8.76
CA ARG A 148 12.89 -2.30 -9.75
C ARG A 148 11.45 -1.96 -10.12
N SER A 149 10.63 -1.61 -9.14
CA SER A 149 9.21 -1.31 -9.35
C SER A 149 8.99 0.02 -10.07
N ILE A 150 9.91 0.98 -9.93
CA ILE A 150 9.89 2.27 -10.62
C ILE A 150 10.39 2.14 -12.08
N LEU A 151 11.41 1.30 -12.33
CA LEU A 151 11.92 1.06 -13.68
C LEU A 151 11.05 0.09 -14.50
N ALA A 152 10.30 -0.80 -13.85
CA ALA A 152 9.43 -1.77 -14.52
C ALA A 152 8.00 -1.26 -14.77
N SER A 153 7.68 -0.03 -14.35
CA SER A 153 6.35 0.58 -14.47
C SER A 153 6.20 1.43 -15.72
#